data_AF-A0A922VTU6-F1
#
_entry.id   AF-A0A922VTU6-F1
#
_cell.length_a   1.000
_cell.length_b   1.000
_cell.length_c   1.000
_cell.angle_alpha   90.00
_cell.angle_beta   90.00
_cell.angle_gamma   90.00
#
_symmetry.space_group_name_H-M   'P 1'
#
loop_
_entity.id
_entity.type
_entity.pdbx_description
1 polymer ?
#
loop_
_entity_poly.entity_id
_entity_poly.type
_entity_poly.pdbx_seq_one_letter_code
_entity_poly.pdbx_strand_id
1 'polypeptide(L)'
;MIRRAALACLLAAPVSAGTLEGRLVTFTVETWDSREAPLLVARGRTVTVDQGVEFGLDREGFTGGLDVVPVNVEIGPTRIELSYPKGIGRFFESRFNGYVLRFETECALFEKVAIDPEASSMEVTEVWAETGALYINVSGLGYGPDSTLALDLEVADCPLS
;
A
#
# COMPACT_ATOMS: atom_id res chain seq x y z
N MET A 1 -11.13 59.40 -23.17
CA MET A 1 -10.23 58.96 -22.08
C MET A 1 -10.76 57.63 -21.57
N ILE A 2 -10.07 56.51 -21.86
CA ILE A 2 -9.41 55.65 -20.85
C ILE A 2 -10.46 54.96 -19.95
N ARG A 3 -10.68 53.64 -19.99
CA ARG A 3 -9.71 52.61 -19.58
C ARG A 3 -10.12 51.21 -20.07
N ARG A 4 -9.14 50.47 -20.57
CA ARG A 4 -9.18 49.05 -20.93
C ARG A 4 -9.22 48.16 -19.68
N ALA A 5 -9.91 47.02 -19.84
CA ALA A 5 -9.57 45.64 -19.46
C ALA A 5 -8.85 45.35 -18.13
N ALA A 6 -9.34 44.32 -17.43
CA ALA A 6 -8.55 43.12 -17.17
C ALA A 6 -9.48 41.96 -16.74
N LEU A 7 -9.67 41.00 -17.65
CA LEU A 7 -10.23 39.69 -17.40
C LEU A 7 -9.14 38.86 -16.71
N ALA A 8 -9.32 38.52 -15.43
CA ALA A 8 -8.40 37.65 -14.71
C ALA A 8 -8.69 36.19 -15.08
N CYS A 9 -7.98 35.66 -16.07
CA CYS A 9 -7.87 34.21 -16.26
C CYS A 9 -7.06 33.65 -15.09
N LEU A 10 -7.75 33.08 -14.11
CA LEU A 10 -7.17 32.12 -13.17
C LEU A 10 -6.73 30.89 -13.98
N LEU A 11 -5.45 30.84 -14.31
CA LEU A 11 -4.78 29.64 -14.80
C LEU A 11 -4.75 28.64 -13.64
N ALA A 12 -5.75 27.77 -13.58
CA ALA A 12 -5.64 26.52 -12.84
C ALA A 12 -4.56 25.68 -13.53
N ALA A 13 -3.32 25.74 -13.03
CA ALA A 13 -2.33 24.74 -13.39
C ALA A 13 -2.87 23.38 -12.92
N PRO A 14 -2.86 22.33 -13.75
CA PRO A 14 -3.16 21.00 -13.26
C PRO A 14 -2.10 20.69 -12.20
N VAL A 15 -2.53 20.44 -10.97
CA VAL A 15 -1.71 19.69 -10.02
C VAL A 15 -1.49 18.35 -10.72
N SER A 16 -0.26 18.10 -11.17
CA SER A 16 0.12 16.77 -11.59
C SER A 16 0.01 15.91 -10.35
N ALA A 17 -0.96 15.00 -10.29
CA ALA A 17 -0.92 13.97 -9.27
C ALA A 17 0.32 13.12 -9.56
N GLY A 18 1.13 12.83 -8.55
CA GLY A 18 2.25 11.89 -8.71
C GLY A 18 1.74 10.51 -9.13
N THR A 19 2.68 9.63 -9.52
CA THR A 19 2.37 8.23 -9.87
C THR A 19 3.31 7.28 -9.15
N LEU A 20 2.82 6.08 -8.85
CA LEU A 20 3.62 4.94 -8.41
C LEU A 20 4.23 4.15 -9.57
N GLU A 21 3.68 4.27 -10.78
CA GLU A 21 4.20 3.54 -11.95
C GLU A 21 5.68 3.82 -12.18
N GLY A 22 6.44 2.76 -12.51
CA GLY A 22 7.88 2.83 -12.75
C GLY A 22 8.74 2.93 -11.49
N ARG A 23 8.16 3.03 -10.29
CA ARG A 23 8.93 3.02 -9.03
C ARG A 23 9.33 1.62 -8.62
N LEU A 24 10.49 1.50 -7.98
CA LEU A 24 10.88 0.29 -7.27
C LEU A 24 10.17 0.24 -5.93
N VAL A 25 9.56 -0.91 -5.65
CA VAL A 25 8.87 -1.19 -4.39
C VAL A 25 9.30 -2.55 -3.85
N THR A 26 9.67 -2.58 -2.57
CA THR A 26 9.90 -3.80 -1.81
C THR A 26 8.67 -4.12 -0.97
N PHE A 27 8.05 -5.26 -1.24
CA PHE A 27 6.97 -5.82 -0.43
C PHE A 27 7.54 -6.74 0.65
N THR A 28 7.06 -6.62 1.88
CA THR A 28 7.40 -7.51 3.00
C THR A 28 6.18 -7.74 3.89
N VAL A 29 6.10 -8.91 4.50
CA VAL A 29 5.11 -9.23 5.54
C VAL A 29 5.81 -9.18 6.90
N GLU A 30 5.22 -8.46 7.85
CA GLU A 30 5.77 -8.34 9.20
C GLU A 30 4.69 -8.58 10.26
N THR A 31 5.09 -9.20 11.36
CA THR A 31 4.24 -9.42 12.54
C THR A 31 5.04 -9.07 13.79
N TRP A 32 4.56 -8.14 14.61
CA TRP A 32 5.25 -7.72 15.83
C TRP A 32 4.32 -7.05 16.84
N ASP A 33 4.67 -7.19 18.13
CA ASP A 33 4.15 -6.34 19.22
C ASP A 33 5.12 -5.19 19.56
N SER A 34 6.42 -5.44 19.37
CA SER A 34 7.52 -4.49 19.45
C SER A 34 8.34 -4.56 18.17
N ARG A 35 8.53 -3.44 17.46
CA ARG A 35 9.22 -3.41 16.16
C ARG A 35 10.69 -3.85 16.28
N GLU A 36 11.30 -3.70 17.45
CA GLU A 36 12.69 -4.10 17.76
C GLU A 36 12.87 -5.60 17.98
N ALA A 37 11.78 -6.34 18.21
CA ALA A 37 11.78 -7.78 18.44
C ALA A 37 10.60 -8.44 17.70
N PRO A 38 10.64 -8.50 16.36
CA PRO A 38 9.51 -8.98 15.58
C PRO A 38 9.30 -10.49 15.74
N LEU A 39 8.04 -10.90 15.68
CA LEU A 39 7.63 -12.31 15.67
C LEU A 39 7.91 -12.94 14.29
N LEU A 40 7.68 -12.17 13.23
CA LEU A 40 7.95 -12.55 11.84
C LEU A 40 8.37 -11.33 11.02
N VAL A 41 9.41 -11.50 10.22
CA VAL A 41 9.76 -10.62 9.10
C VAL A 41 10.02 -11.55 7.92
N ALA A 42 9.09 -11.58 6.97
CA ALA A 42 9.21 -12.39 5.77
C ALA A 42 10.34 -11.87 4.87
N ARG A 43 10.74 -12.68 3.89
CA ARG A 43 11.73 -12.23 2.91
C ARG A 43 11.11 -11.17 2.01
N GLY A 44 11.70 -9.98 2.00
CA GLY A 44 11.29 -8.92 1.09
C GLY A 44 11.48 -9.28 -0.38
N ARG A 45 10.55 -8.84 -1.23
CA ARG A 45 10.63 -8.98 -2.69
C ARG A 45 10.54 -7.60 -3.32
N THR A 46 11.44 -7.29 -4.25
CA THR A 46 11.48 -6.00 -4.94
C THR A 46 11.06 -6.16 -6.39
N VAL A 47 10.18 -5.28 -6.86
CA VAL A 47 9.76 -5.19 -8.26
C VAL A 47 9.63 -3.73 -8.68
N THR A 48 9.57 -3.49 -9.98
CA THR A 48 9.13 -2.21 -10.55
C THR A 48 7.62 -2.25 -10.72
N VAL A 49 6.92 -1.21 -10.26
CA VAL A 49 5.47 -1.06 -10.48
C VAL A 49 5.18 -0.91 -11.97
N ASP A 50 4.27 -1.73 -12.49
CA ASP A 50 3.84 -1.75 -13.89
C ASP A 50 2.35 -2.12 -13.95
N GLN A 51 1.84 -2.59 -15.09
CA GLN A 51 0.46 -3.05 -15.20
C GLN A 51 0.27 -4.47 -14.65
N GLY A 52 -0.67 -4.64 -13.73
CA GLY A 52 -1.17 -5.93 -13.23
C GLY A 52 -0.70 -6.24 -11.80
N VAL A 53 -0.62 -7.53 -11.46
CA VAL A 53 -0.23 -7.96 -10.10
C VAL A 53 1.30 -7.92 -9.94
N GLU A 54 1.80 -7.04 -9.08
CA GLU A 54 3.21 -6.91 -8.72
C GLU A 54 3.69 -8.06 -7.83
N PHE A 55 2.84 -8.52 -6.91
CA PHE A 55 3.21 -9.56 -5.95
C PHE A 55 2.13 -10.62 -5.82
N GLY A 56 2.48 -11.87 -6.16
CA GLY A 56 1.75 -13.06 -5.73
C GLY A 56 2.56 -13.78 -4.66
N LEU A 57 2.21 -13.60 -3.39
CA LEU A 57 2.79 -14.41 -2.32
C LEU A 57 2.00 -15.71 -2.18
N ASP A 58 2.74 -16.80 -2.17
CA ASP A 58 2.27 -18.08 -1.64
C ASP A 58 2.84 -18.26 -0.22
N ARG A 59 2.45 -19.36 0.43
CA ARG A 59 3.01 -19.75 1.73
C ARG A 59 4.53 -19.83 1.65
N GLU A 60 5.22 -19.25 2.63
CA GLU A 60 6.69 -19.23 2.67
C GLU A 60 7.25 -20.28 3.65
N GLY A 61 6.38 -20.94 4.41
CA GLY A 61 6.75 -21.91 5.44
C GLY A 61 6.76 -21.28 6.83
N PHE A 62 6.68 -22.12 7.85
CA PHE A 62 6.52 -21.65 9.22
C PHE A 62 7.81 -21.05 9.78
N THR A 63 7.75 -19.80 10.22
CA THR A 63 8.76 -19.11 11.03
C THR A 63 8.12 -18.70 12.35
N GLY A 64 8.67 -19.18 13.48
CA GLY A 64 8.11 -18.87 14.80
C GLY A 64 6.67 -19.35 15.03
N GLY A 65 6.21 -20.35 14.26
CA GLY A 65 4.82 -20.84 14.30
C GLY A 65 3.84 -20.05 13.42
N LEU A 66 4.31 -19.01 12.73
CA LEU A 66 3.54 -18.21 11.78
C LEU A 66 3.97 -18.52 10.35
N ASP A 67 3.05 -18.42 9.40
CA ASP A 67 3.30 -18.56 7.97
C ASP A 67 2.62 -17.39 7.26
N VAL A 68 3.14 -17.05 6.08
CA VAL A 68 2.58 -15.99 5.25
C VAL A 68 1.25 -16.46 4.66
N VAL A 69 0.21 -15.64 4.86
CA VAL A 69 -1.08 -15.83 4.18
C VAL A 69 -0.91 -15.46 2.71
N PRO A 70 -1.29 -16.35 1.77
CA PRO A 70 -1.22 -16.03 0.35
C PRO A 70 -2.02 -14.78 0.01
N VAL A 71 -1.39 -13.84 -0.69
CA VAL A 71 -1.97 -12.55 -1.05
C VAL A 71 -1.46 -12.14 -2.44
N ASN A 72 -2.37 -11.59 -3.24
CA ASN A 72 -2.02 -10.86 -4.45
C ASN A 72 -2.04 -9.37 -4.13
N VAL A 73 -1.02 -8.64 -4.57
CA VAL A 73 -0.92 -7.19 -4.47
C VAL A 73 -0.77 -6.62 -5.87
N GLU A 74 -1.71 -5.75 -6.24
CA GLU A 74 -1.72 -4.96 -7.46
C GLU A 74 -1.56 -3.49 -7.10
N ILE A 75 -0.68 -2.79 -7.81
CA ILE A 75 -0.22 -1.44 -7.54
C ILE A 75 -0.41 -0.65 -8.83
N GLY A 76 -1.52 0.08 -8.91
CA GLY A 76 -1.74 1.04 -9.97
C GLY A 76 -1.04 2.39 -9.70
N PRO A 77 -1.23 3.37 -10.61
CA PRO A 77 -0.65 4.72 -10.49
C PRO A 77 -0.93 5.40 -9.15
N THR A 78 -2.15 5.28 -8.64
CA THR A 78 -2.65 5.98 -7.44
C THR A 78 -3.52 5.07 -6.58
N ARG A 79 -3.39 3.74 -6.73
CA ARG A 79 -4.24 2.77 -6.06
C ARG A 79 -3.47 1.48 -5.76
N ILE A 80 -3.73 0.87 -4.62
CA ILE A 80 -3.20 -0.45 -4.27
C ILE A 80 -4.37 -1.36 -3.92
N GLU A 81 -4.38 -2.56 -4.49
CA GLU A 81 -5.40 -3.58 -4.26
C GLU A 81 -4.77 -4.87 -3.74
N LEU A 82 -5.35 -5.43 -2.69
CA LEU A 82 -4.98 -6.71 -2.11
C LEU A 82 -6.14 -7.69 -2.24
N SER A 83 -5.85 -8.92 -2.67
CA SER A 83 -6.82 -10.01 -2.71
C SER A 83 -6.24 -11.33 -2.18
N TYR A 84 -7.12 -12.19 -1.66
CA TYR A 84 -6.75 -13.41 -0.94
C TYR A 84 -7.31 -14.66 -1.62
N PRO A 85 -6.85 -15.01 -2.82
CA PRO A 85 -7.50 -16.03 -3.66
C PRO A 85 -7.42 -17.46 -3.08
N LYS A 86 -6.58 -17.70 -2.06
CA LYS A 86 -6.29 -19.04 -1.54
C LYS A 86 -6.41 -19.09 -0.02
N GLY A 87 -7.10 -20.13 0.46
CA GLY A 87 -7.28 -20.39 1.88
C GLY A 87 -8.34 -19.50 2.51
N ILE A 88 -8.81 -19.91 3.70
CA ILE A 88 -9.75 -19.15 4.53
C ILE A 88 -9.22 -19.22 5.95
N GLY A 89 -9.26 -18.11 6.67
CA GLY A 89 -8.77 -18.07 8.04
C GLY A 89 -8.90 -16.71 8.69
N ARG A 90 -8.10 -16.52 9.73
CA ARG A 90 -7.98 -15.27 10.47
C ARG A 90 -6.49 -14.96 10.63
N PHE A 91 -6.11 -13.71 10.43
CA PHE A 91 -4.76 -13.24 10.70
C PHE A 91 -4.45 -13.38 12.19
N PHE A 92 -3.21 -13.77 12.50
CA PHE A 92 -2.72 -13.78 13.88
C PHE A 92 -2.89 -12.40 14.53
N GLU A 93 -3.32 -12.36 15.78
CA GLU A 93 -3.50 -11.10 16.52
C GLU A 93 -2.19 -10.66 17.18
N SER A 94 -1.74 -9.46 16.82
CA SER A 94 -0.62 -8.73 17.41
C SER A 94 -0.82 -7.22 17.21
N ARG A 95 0.06 -6.39 17.79
CA ARG A 95 0.02 -4.94 17.59
C ARG A 95 0.09 -4.56 16.11
N PHE A 96 0.99 -5.18 15.36
CA PHE A 96 1.02 -5.13 13.90
C PHE A 96 1.10 -6.54 13.34
N ASN A 97 0.23 -6.85 12.40
CA ASN A 97 0.33 -8.02 11.54
C ASN A 97 -0.16 -7.62 10.16
N GLY A 98 0.74 -7.53 9.20
CA GLY A 98 0.34 -7.21 7.84
C GLY A 98 1.49 -6.86 6.94
N TYR A 99 1.23 -5.88 6.09
CA TYR A 99 2.00 -5.63 4.89
C TYR A 99 2.77 -4.34 4.97
N VAL A 100 3.98 -4.36 4.44
CA VAL A 100 4.79 -3.17 4.28
C VAL A 100 5.30 -3.06 2.84
N LEU A 101 4.89 -2.00 2.15
CA LEU A 101 5.37 -1.63 0.83
C LEU A 101 6.37 -0.49 0.97
N ARG A 102 7.64 -0.73 0.68
CA ARG A 102 8.72 0.26 0.79
C ARG A 102 9.16 0.70 -0.60
N PHE A 103 8.91 1.96 -0.94
CA PHE A 103 9.34 2.52 -2.20
C PHE A 103 10.75 3.07 -2.06
N GLU A 104 11.60 2.81 -3.06
CA GLU A 104 12.95 3.37 -3.11
C GLU A 104 12.86 4.87 -3.44
N THR A 105 12.80 5.71 -2.41
CA THR A 105 12.74 7.17 -2.55
C THR A 105 13.18 7.86 -1.26
N GLU A 106 13.68 9.09 -1.39
CA GLU A 106 14.12 9.92 -0.26
C GLU A 106 13.07 10.98 0.15
N CYS A 107 11.95 11.09 -0.57
CA CYS A 107 10.89 12.07 -0.29
C CYS A 107 9.63 11.42 0.30
N ALA A 108 8.76 12.26 0.88
CA ALA A 108 7.46 11.85 1.36
C ALA A 108 6.56 11.50 0.16
N LEU A 109 6.54 10.22 -0.23
CA LEU A 109 5.84 9.75 -1.42
C LEU A 109 4.32 9.87 -1.33
N PHE A 110 3.75 9.69 -0.15
CA PHE A 110 2.31 9.67 0.07
C PHE A 110 1.89 10.95 0.80
N GLU A 111 1.11 11.79 0.12
CA GLU A 111 0.44 12.92 0.77
C GLU A 111 -0.75 12.44 1.59
N LYS A 112 -1.44 11.43 1.07
CA LYS A 112 -2.59 10.81 1.72
C LYS A 112 -2.73 9.35 1.32
N VAL A 113 -3.24 8.57 2.27
CA VAL A 113 -3.66 7.19 2.06
C VAL A 113 -5.06 7.05 2.65
N ALA A 114 -5.97 6.50 1.87
CA ALA A 114 -7.34 6.24 2.30
C ALA A 114 -7.76 4.83 1.89
N ILE A 115 -8.54 4.18 2.75
CA ILE A 115 -9.21 2.92 2.40
C ILE A 115 -10.43 3.26 1.56
N ASP A 116 -10.64 2.55 0.46
CA ASP A 116 -11.86 2.61 -0.34
C ASP A 116 -12.87 1.59 0.22
N PRO A 117 -13.89 2.03 0.97
CA PRO A 117 -14.86 1.12 1.59
C PRO A 117 -15.81 0.49 0.55
N GLU A 118 -15.95 1.06 -0.65
CA GLU A 118 -16.84 0.52 -1.67
C GLU A 118 -16.18 -0.64 -2.43
N ALA A 119 -14.84 -0.63 -2.52
CA ALA A 119 -14.06 -1.70 -3.15
C ALA A 119 -13.41 -2.69 -2.17
N SER A 120 -13.54 -2.45 -0.86
CA SER A 120 -12.99 -3.33 0.19
C SER A 120 -14.10 -4.17 0.82
N SER A 121 -13.87 -5.47 0.96
CA SER A 121 -14.72 -6.34 1.78
C SER A 121 -14.17 -6.56 3.19
N MET A 122 -12.90 -6.21 3.43
CA MET A 122 -12.27 -6.25 4.75
C MET A 122 -12.42 -4.92 5.49
N GLU A 123 -12.78 -4.99 6.79
CA GLU A 123 -12.88 -3.82 7.68
C GLU A 123 -11.50 -3.41 8.25
N VAL A 124 -10.57 -3.06 7.36
CA VAL A 124 -9.28 -2.50 7.76
C VAL A 124 -9.48 -1.08 8.29
N THR A 125 -8.77 -0.72 9.36
CA THR A 125 -8.87 0.63 9.97
C THR A 125 -7.53 1.29 10.23
N GLU A 126 -6.43 0.54 10.15
CA GLU A 126 -5.09 1.02 10.48
C GLU A 126 -4.17 0.87 9.27
N VAL A 127 -4.07 1.97 8.52
CA VAL A 127 -3.17 2.14 7.38
C VAL A 127 -2.46 3.47 7.55
N TRP A 128 -1.14 3.48 7.36
CA TRP A 128 -0.36 4.71 7.48
C TRP A 128 0.92 4.64 6.66
N ALA A 129 1.52 5.80 6.41
CA ALA A 129 2.78 5.92 5.69
C ALA A 129 3.88 6.54 6.57
N GLU A 130 5.10 6.03 6.44
CA GLU A 130 6.32 6.59 7.04
C GLU A 130 7.43 6.55 5.98
N THR A 131 8.03 7.69 5.63
CA THR A 131 9.26 7.76 4.81
C THR A 131 9.29 6.80 3.60
N GLY A 132 8.38 6.98 2.64
CA GLY A 132 8.29 6.14 1.43
C GLY A 132 7.78 4.72 1.67
N ALA A 133 7.46 4.33 2.92
CA ALA A 133 6.86 3.06 3.26
C ALA A 133 5.38 3.21 3.59
N LEU A 134 4.56 2.30 3.09
CA LEU A 134 3.14 2.15 3.41
C LEU A 134 2.94 0.90 4.27
N TYR A 135 2.28 1.06 5.41
CA TYR A 135 1.96 0.00 6.36
C TYR A 135 0.46 -0.26 6.36
N ILE A 136 0.08 -1.53 6.27
CA ILE A 136 -1.31 -1.99 6.24
C ILE A 136 -1.47 -3.05 7.32
N ASN A 137 -2.15 -2.72 8.41
CA ASN A 137 -2.36 -3.67 9.51
C ASN A 137 -3.67 -4.44 9.31
N VAL A 138 -3.56 -5.76 9.16
CA VAL A 138 -4.69 -6.69 9.00
C VAL A 138 -4.85 -7.62 10.20
N SER A 139 -4.19 -7.30 11.32
CA SER A 139 -4.21 -8.07 12.56
C SER A 139 -5.61 -8.44 13.00
N GLY A 140 -5.82 -9.72 13.31
CA GLY A 140 -7.09 -10.26 13.76
C GLY A 140 -8.21 -10.31 12.72
N LEU A 141 -8.01 -9.81 11.50
CA LEU A 141 -9.07 -9.81 10.47
C LEU A 141 -9.25 -11.21 9.85
N GLY A 142 -10.47 -11.47 9.38
CA GLY A 142 -10.75 -12.65 8.56
C GLY A 142 -10.26 -12.47 7.13
N TYR A 143 -9.80 -13.55 6.50
CA TYR A 143 -9.48 -13.58 5.07
C TYR A 143 -10.09 -14.80 4.38
N GLY A 144 -10.34 -14.68 3.08
CA GLY A 144 -10.81 -15.74 2.21
C GLY A 144 -10.85 -15.30 0.75
N PRO A 145 -11.28 -16.18 -0.18
CA PRO A 145 -11.32 -15.90 -1.61
C PRO A 145 -12.10 -14.64 -2.01
N ASP A 146 -13.06 -14.23 -1.20
CA ASP A 146 -13.88 -13.03 -1.42
C ASP A 146 -13.37 -11.79 -0.66
N SER A 147 -12.24 -11.93 0.07
CA SER A 147 -11.61 -10.83 0.80
C SER A 147 -10.82 -9.94 -0.14
N THR A 148 -11.12 -8.64 -0.11
CA THR A 148 -10.43 -7.59 -0.85
C THR A 148 -10.17 -6.39 0.05
N LEU A 149 -9.08 -5.68 -0.24
CA LEU A 149 -8.77 -4.38 0.34
C LEU A 149 -8.27 -3.48 -0.79
N ALA A 150 -8.85 -2.29 -0.92
CA ALA A 150 -8.42 -1.27 -1.86
C ALA A 150 -8.02 0.01 -1.11
N LEU A 151 -6.90 0.59 -1.51
CA LEU A 151 -6.36 1.82 -0.97
C LEU A 151 -6.23 2.85 -2.09
N ASP A 152 -6.85 4.01 -1.90
CA ASP A 152 -6.66 5.18 -2.75
C ASP A 152 -5.54 6.06 -2.20
N LEU A 153 -4.69 6.55 -3.10
CA LEU A 153 -3.45 7.25 -2.75
C LEU A 153 -3.41 8.63 -3.40
N GLU A 154 -3.04 9.64 -2.62
CA GLU A 154 -2.56 10.92 -3.17
C GLU A 154 -1.04 10.86 -3.15
N VAL A 155 -0.44 10.70 -4.33
CA VAL A 155 1.01 10.54 -4.50
C VAL A 155 1.63 11.91 -4.75
N ALA A 156 2.66 12.24 -3.98
CA ALA A 156 3.40 13.48 -4.12
C ALA A 156 4.19 13.51 -5.44
N ASP A 157 4.50 14.73 -5.92
CA ASP A 157 5.43 14.96 -7.04
C ASP A 157 6.89 14.70 -6.60
N CYS A 158 7.17 13.43 -6.34
CA CYS A 158 8.48 12.90 -6.01
C CYS A 158 9.20 12.50 -7.30
N PRO A 159 10.40 13.03 -7.62
CA PRO A 159 11.16 12.58 -8.78
C PRO A 159 11.37 11.05 -8.74
N LEU A 160 11.31 10.40 -9.91
CA LEU A 160 11.82 9.04 -10.06
C LEU A 160 13.34 9.13 -9.97
N SER A 161 13.94 8.44 -8.99
CA SER A 161 15.40 8.39 -8.80
C SER A 161 16.07 7.54 -9.88
#